data_AF-A0A7W3RIE5-F1
#
_entry.id   AF-A0A7W3RIE5-F1
#
_cell.length_a   1.000
_cell.length_b   1.000
_cell.length_c   1.000
_cell.angle_alpha   90.00
_cell.angle_beta   90.00
_cell.angle_gamma   90.00
#
_symmetry.space_group_name_H-M   'P 1'
#
loop_
_entity.id
_entity.type
_entity.pdbx_description
1 polymer ?
#
loop_
_entity_poly.entity_id
_entity_poly.type
_entity_poly.pdbx_seq_one_letter_code
_entity_poly.pdbx_strand_id
1 'polypeptide(L)'
;MLRTLRRALRPARIPGRRFAAGITELPPTAREALGTDVTAGEAIAYNRVRVATATAVALYRSGYTLPMTDGDLDDAVLALDFPYSVPSAATRASIRAALAVLDADYTVTVTR
;
A
#
# COMPACT_ATOMS: atom_id res chain seq x y z
N MET A 1 -21.67 -23.29 31.82
CA MET A 1 -20.94 -23.88 30.66
C MET A 1 -21.06 -22.94 29.47
N LEU A 2 -20.03 -22.13 29.20
CA LEU A 2 -19.96 -21.23 28.04
C LEU A 2 -18.78 -21.67 27.18
N ARG A 3 -19.05 -22.40 26.10
CA ARG A 3 -18.05 -22.78 25.10
C ARG A 3 -17.74 -21.55 24.24
N THR A 4 -16.67 -20.83 24.60
CA THR A 4 -16.13 -19.75 23.77
C THR A 4 -15.50 -20.36 22.52
N LEU A 5 -16.22 -20.29 21.41
CA LEU A 5 -15.73 -20.62 20.08
C LEU A 5 -14.57 -19.68 19.74
N ARG A 6 -13.33 -20.13 19.96
CA ARG A 6 -12.12 -19.60 19.31
C ARG A 6 -12.31 -19.75 17.80
N ARG A 7 -12.86 -18.72 17.16
CA ARG A 7 -12.91 -18.63 15.70
C ARG A 7 -11.49 -18.39 15.24
N ALA A 8 -10.79 -19.48 14.89
CA ALA A 8 -9.48 -19.42 14.27
C ALA A 8 -9.59 -18.57 12.99
N LEU A 9 -8.96 -17.39 13.00
CA LEU A 9 -8.69 -16.59 11.80
C LEU A 9 -7.83 -17.46 10.88
N ARG A 10 -8.47 -18.11 9.90
CA ARG A 10 -7.75 -18.75 8.81
C ARG A 10 -7.28 -17.65 7.87
N PRO A 11 -5.99 -17.53 7.56
CA PRO A 11 -5.54 -16.69 6.47
C PRO A 11 -6.08 -17.29 5.17
N ALA A 12 -6.85 -16.50 4.41
CA ALA A 12 -7.24 -16.88 3.06
C ALA A 12 -5.97 -16.92 2.19
N ARG A 13 -5.50 -18.13 1.87
CA ARG A 13 -4.38 -18.32 0.92
C ARG A 13 -4.90 -18.06 -0.49
N ILE A 14 -4.42 -17.00 -1.12
CA ILE A 14 -4.61 -16.73 -2.54
C ILE A 14 -3.60 -17.59 -3.32
N PRO A 15 -4.03 -18.43 -4.28
CA PRO A 15 -3.13 -19.30 -5.02
C PRO A 15 -2.16 -18.48 -5.86
N GLY A 16 -0.86 -18.68 -5.59
CA GLY A 16 0.23 -17.96 -6.24
C GLY A 16 0.33 -18.30 -7.73
N ARG A 17 0.12 -17.29 -8.57
CA ARG A 17 0.56 -17.30 -9.96
C ARG A 17 1.82 -16.44 -10.06
N ARG A 18 2.98 -17.10 -10.10
CA ARG A 18 4.26 -16.45 -10.39
C ARG A 18 4.25 -15.98 -11.84
N PHE A 19 4.52 -14.70 -12.08
CA PHE A 19 4.90 -14.22 -13.41
C PHE A 19 6.43 -14.06 -13.44
N ALA A 20 7.06 -14.85 -14.30
CA ALA A 20 8.43 -14.63 -14.72
C ALA A 20 8.41 -13.64 -15.89
N ALA A 21 8.98 -12.43 -15.71
CA ALA A 21 9.38 -11.55 -16.80
C ALA A 21 10.37 -10.51 -16.27
N GLY A 22 11.57 -10.46 -16.88
CA GLY A 22 12.55 -9.41 -16.61
C GLY A 22 11.99 -8.03 -16.97
N ILE A 23 12.34 -7.00 -16.20
CA ILE A 23 11.75 -5.67 -16.34
C ILE A 23 12.76 -4.73 -16.98
N THR A 24 12.42 -4.19 -18.15
CA THR A 24 12.85 -2.83 -18.57
C THR A 24 11.68 -2.11 -19.27
N GLU A 25 10.49 -2.15 -18.69
CA GLU A 25 9.36 -1.33 -19.15
C GLU A 25 8.58 -0.73 -17.97
N LEU A 26 8.08 0.48 -18.16
CA LEU A 26 7.34 1.28 -17.18
C LEU A 26 5.99 0.61 -16.84
N PRO A 27 5.51 0.68 -15.58
CA PRO A 27 4.14 0.30 -15.26
C PRO A 27 3.16 1.07 -16.16
N PRO A 28 2.09 0.43 -16.69
CA PRO A 28 1.14 1.07 -17.61
C PRO A 28 0.62 2.42 -17.10
N THR A 29 0.30 2.51 -15.81
CA THR A 29 -0.23 3.75 -15.21
C THR A 29 0.78 4.89 -15.14
N ALA A 30 2.09 4.61 -15.12
CA ALA A 30 3.11 5.66 -15.12
C ALA A 30 3.19 6.34 -16.49
N ARG A 31 3.10 5.58 -17.58
CA ARG A 31 3.06 6.14 -18.95
C ARG A 31 1.82 7.01 -19.17
N GLU A 32 0.66 6.54 -18.69
CA GLU A 32 -0.60 7.30 -18.79
C GLU A 32 -0.54 8.63 -18.05
N ALA A 33 0.09 8.66 -16.88
CA ALA A 33 0.12 9.85 -16.03
C ALA A 33 1.29 10.81 -16.29
N LEU A 34 2.45 10.27 -16.68
CA LEU A 34 3.70 11.03 -16.80
C LEU A 34 4.22 11.13 -18.24
N GLY A 35 3.57 10.48 -19.20
CA GLY A 35 3.98 10.47 -20.61
C GLY A 35 4.93 9.34 -20.97
N THR A 36 5.27 9.28 -22.26
CA THR A 36 6.06 8.18 -22.85
C THR A 36 7.57 8.29 -22.60
N ASP A 37 8.06 9.49 -22.31
CA ASP A 37 9.49 9.78 -22.12
C ASP A 37 9.96 9.59 -20.67
N VAL A 38 9.10 9.04 -19.80
CA VAL A 38 9.39 8.92 -18.38
C VAL A 38 10.47 7.87 -18.12
N THR A 39 11.39 8.18 -17.20
CA THR A 39 12.46 7.26 -16.80
C THR A 39 11.96 6.16 -15.88
N ALA A 40 12.71 5.06 -15.79
CA ALA A 40 12.40 3.98 -14.85
C ALA A 40 12.35 4.47 -13.39
N GLY A 41 13.22 5.41 -13.00
CA GLY A 41 13.25 5.98 -11.67
C GLY A 41 11.98 6.78 -11.35
N GLU A 42 11.51 7.58 -12.29
CA GLU A 42 10.27 8.36 -12.16
C GLU A 42 9.04 7.46 -12.06
N ALA A 43 8.96 6.40 -12.86
CA ALA A 43 7.89 5.40 -12.73
C ALA A 43 7.89 4.69 -11.39
N ILE A 44 9.06 4.30 -10.88
CA ILE A 44 9.18 3.66 -9.57
C ILE A 44 8.74 4.62 -8.47
N ALA A 45 9.17 5.88 -8.54
CA ALA A 45 8.78 6.91 -7.60
C ALA A 45 7.27 7.17 -7.64
N TYR A 46 6.70 7.30 -8.84
CA TYR A 46 5.26 7.49 -9.05
C TYR A 46 4.44 6.32 -8.49
N ASN A 47 4.82 5.08 -8.80
CA ASN A 47 4.14 3.91 -8.28
C ASN A 47 4.23 3.84 -6.75
N ARG A 48 5.40 4.15 -6.18
CA ARG A 48 5.59 4.21 -4.72
C ARG A 48 4.65 5.22 -4.08
N VAL A 49 4.56 6.43 -4.63
CA VAL A 49 3.67 7.48 -4.11
C VAL A 49 2.21 7.02 -4.17
N ARG A 50 1.77 6.47 -5.31
CA ARG A 50 0.40 5.96 -5.47
C ARG A 50 0.05 4.91 -4.43
N VAL A 51 0.91 3.90 -4.28
CA VAL A 51 0.73 2.83 -3.29
C VAL A 51 0.69 3.43 -1.89
N ALA A 52 1.67 4.27 -1.54
CA ALA A 52 1.76 4.83 -0.20
C ALA A 52 0.55 5.70 0.18
N THR A 53 0.08 6.56 -0.72
CA THR A 53 -1.10 7.40 -0.50
C THR A 53 -2.35 6.54 -0.34
N ALA A 54 -2.57 5.56 -1.21
CA ALA A 54 -3.72 4.68 -1.12
C ALA A 54 -3.73 3.86 0.18
N THR A 55 -2.58 3.30 0.57
CA THR A 55 -2.42 2.58 1.85
C THR A 55 -2.67 3.50 3.04
N ALA A 56 -2.08 4.70 3.05
CA ALA A 56 -2.27 5.65 4.15
C ALA A 56 -3.76 6.05 4.30
N VAL A 57 -4.46 6.35 3.21
CA VAL A 57 -5.89 6.66 3.24
C VAL A 57 -6.71 5.47 3.75
N ALA A 58 -6.40 4.24 3.33
CA ALA A 58 -7.11 3.05 3.80
C ALA A 58 -6.90 2.80 5.30
N LEU A 59 -5.66 2.97 5.78
CA LEU A 59 -5.31 2.84 7.20
C LEU A 59 -6.01 3.91 8.04
N TYR A 60 -5.97 5.17 7.61
CA TYR A 60 -6.62 6.29 8.28
C TYR A 60 -8.15 6.09 8.38
N ARG A 61 -8.81 5.70 7.27
CA ARG A 61 -10.26 5.38 7.26
C ARG A 61 -10.63 4.23 8.20
N SER A 62 -9.70 3.30 8.40
CA SER A 62 -9.88 2.15 9.28
C SER A 62 -9.57 2.47 10.75
N GLY A 63 -9.14 3.70 11.06
CA GLY A 63 -8.84 4.16 12.41
C GLY A 63 -7.47 3.73 12.93
N TYR A 64 -6.56 3.28 12.05
CA TYR A 64 -5.18 3.00 12.45
C TYR A 64 -4.40 4.31 12.59
N THR A 65 -3.64 4.44 13.68
CA THR A 65 -2.77 5.58 13.97
C THR A 65 -1.33 5.10 14.16
N LEU A 66 -0.37 6.00 13.98
CA LEU A 66 1.03 5.72 14.30
C LEU A 66 1.24 5.60 15.84
N PRO A 67 2.25 4.83 16.31
CA PRO A 67 3.23 4.07 15.53
C PRO A 67 2.72 2.69 15.08
N MET A 68 3.02 2.33 13.82
CA MET A 68 2.79 0.99 13.26
C MET A 68 4.10 0.28 12.98
N THR A 69 4.11 -1.05 13.15
CA THR A 69 5.30 -1.84 12.84
C THR A 69 5.54 -1.90 11.34
N ASP A 70 6.79 -2.18 10.95
CA ASP A 70 7.14 -2.39 9.54
C ASP A 70 6.32 -3.53 8.91
N GLY A 71 6.04 -4.60 9.66
CA GLY A 71 5.23 -5.72 9.19
C GLY A 71 3.78 -5.34 8.92
N ASP A 72 3.15 -4.54 9.80
CA ASP A 72 1.77 -4.10 9.59
C ASP A 72 1.65 -3.22 8.33
N LEU A 73 2.66 -2.39 8.06
CA LEU A 73 2.70 -1.56 6.85
C LEU A 73 2.88 -2.41 5.59
N ASP A 74 3.73 -3.45 5.66
CA ASP A 74 3.94 -4.37 4.55
C ASP A 74 2.66 -5.18 4.25
N ASP A 75 1.98 -5.67 5.29
CA ASP A 75 0.69 -6.37 5.19
C ASP A 75 -0.40 -5.44 4.61
N ALA A 76 -0.44 -4.18 5.03
CA ALA A 76 -1.41 -3.20 4.51
C ALA A 76 -1.19 -2.90 3.01
N VAL A 77 0.06 -2.87 2.54
CA VAL A 77 0.36 -2.74 1.10
C VAL A 77 -0.09 -3.98 0.35
N LEU A 78 0.20 -5.17 0.86
CA LEU A 78 -0.18 -6.43 0.23
C LEU A 78 -1.71 -6.63 0.19
N ALA A 79 -2.44 -6.16 1.20
CA ALA A 79 -3.90 -6.27 1.27
C ALA A 79 -4.62 -5.46 0.18
N LEU A 80 -3.99 -4.42 -0.38
CA LEU A 80 -4.56 -3.60 -1.46
C LEU A 80 -4.30 -4.18 -2.86
N ASP A 81 -3.50 -5.25 -2.97
CA ASP A 81 -3.22 -5.99 -4.20
C ASP A 81 -2.80 -5.09 -5.39
N PHE A 82 -1.97 -4.08 -5.11
CA PHE A 82 -1.48 -3.20 -6.16
C PHE A 82 -0.55 -3.97 -7.12
N PRO A 83 -0.83 -3.96 -8.43
CA PRO A 83 0.02 -4.62 -9.41
C PRO A 83 1.46 -4.11 -9.33
N TYR A 84 2.42 -5.04 -9.31
CA TYR A 84 3.85 -4.73 -9.32
C TYR A 84 4.32 -3.88 -8.13
N SER A 85 3.53 -3.80 -7.06
CA SER A 85 3.95 -3.19 -5.81
C SER A 85 4.65 -4.22 -4.93
N VAL A 86 5.82 -3.86 -4.43
CA VAL A 86 6.53 -4.65 -3.43
C VAL A 86 6.76 -3.73 -2.23
N PRO A 87 6.38 -4.14 -1.02
CA PRO A 87 6.70 -3.37 0.17
C PRO A 87 8.22 -3.17 0.27
N SER A 88 8.63 -1.97 0.64
CA SER A 88 10.04 -1.60 0.73
C SER A 88 10.21 -0.56 1.83
N ALA A 89 11.43 -0.40 2.34
CA ALA A 89 11.73 0.64 3.32
C ALA A 89 11.28 2.04 2.83
N ALA A 90 11.46 2.33 1.54
CA ALA A 90 11.01 3.58 0.94
C ALA A 90 9.48 3.68 0.90
N THR A 91 8.77 2.60 0.55
CA THR A 91 7.29 2.57 0.57
C THR A 91 6.77 2.78 1.99
N ARG A 92 7.34 2.11 3.00
CA ARG A 92 6.96 2.27 4.40
C ARG A 92 7.20 3.70 4.91
N ALA A 93 8.34 4.30 4.56
CA ALA A 93 8.63 5.69 4.88
C ALA A 93 7.60 6.64 4.23
N SER A 94 7.24 6.41 2.97
CA SER A 94 6.20 7.18 2.27
C SER A 94 4.82 7.03 2.91
N ILE A 95 4.44 5.83 3.36
CA ILE A 95 3.16 5.61 4.06
C ILE A 95 3.14 6.38 5.37
N ARG A 96 4.20 6.29 6.17
CA ARG A 96 4.32 7.03 7.43
C ARG A 96 4.21 8.54 7.21
N ALA A 97 4.89 9.06 6.18
CA ALA A 97 4.80 10.47 5.83
C ALA A 97 3.38 10.88 5.44
N ALA A 98 2.69 10.08 4.61
CA ALA A 98 1.32 10.36 4.21
C ALA A 98 0.33 10.28 5.40
N LEU A 99 0.48 9.28 6.29
CA LEU A 99 -0.31 9.18 7.51
C LEU A 99 -0.11 10.39 8.44
N ALA A 100 1.14 10.83 8.63
CA ALA A 100 1.43 12.00 9.45
C ALA A 100 0.76 13.28 8.89
N VAL A 101 0.65 13.42 7.57
CA VAL A 101 -0.10 14.52 6.95
C VAL A 101 -1.59 14.40 7.23
N LEU A 102 -2.18 13.21 7.07
CA LEU A 102 -3.61 12.97 7.35
C LEU A 102 -3.96 13.18 8.82
N ASP A 103 -3.08 12.80 9.74
CA ASP A 103 -3.26 13.00 11.18
C ASP A 103 -3.15 14.49 11.57
N ALA A 104 -2.32 15.26 10.88
CA ALA A 104 -2.12 16.68 11.16
C ALA A 104 -3.21 17.59 10.57
N ASP A 105 -3.89 17.14 9.50
CA ASP A 105 -4.89 17.94 8.81
C ASP A 105 -6.30 17.73 9.37
N TYR A 106 -6.75 18.65 10.23
CA TYR A 106 -8.09 18.65 10.81
C TYR A 106 -9.22 18.87 9.78
N THR A 107 -8.90 19.29 8.55
CA THR A 107 -9.88 19.50 7.49
C THR A 107 -10.13 18.26 6.63
N VAL A 108 -9.23 17.27 6.67
CA VAL A 108 -9.38 16.03 5.91
C VAL A 108 -10.42 15.13 6.59
N THR A 109 -11.68 15.38 6.27
CA THR A 109 -12.79 14.49 6.63
C THR A 109 -12.91 13.42 5.56
N VAL A 110 -12.38 12.23 5.84
CA VAL A 110 -12.54 11.11 4.93
C VAL A 110 -13.91 10.48 5.16
N THR A 111 -14.87 10.76 4.28
CA THR A 111 -16.22 10.20 4.37
C THR A 111 -16.20 8.67 4.23
N ARG A 112 -16.90 8.02 5.16
CA ARG A 112 -16.90 6.56 5.39
C ARG A 112 -17.75 5.80 4.39
#